data_AF-A0A931XFI0-F1
#
_entry.id   AF-A0A931XFI0-F1
#
_cell.length_a   1.000
_cell.length_b   1.000
_cell.length_c   1.000
_cell.angle_alpha   90.00
_cell.angle_beta   90.00
_cell.angle_gamma   90.00
#
_symmetry.space_group_name_H-M   'P 1'
#
loop_
_entity.id
_entity.type
_entity.pdbx_description
1 polymer ?
#
loop_
_entity_poly.entity_id
_entity_poly.type
_entity_poly.pdbx_seq_one_letter_code
_entity_poly.pdbx_strand_id
1 'polypeptide(L)'
;MIEVNYNPDVLTCLANLSNDEVFTPPSLANQMLDTLPQELFTSSKTTFLDPVSKSGVFLREIAKRLMVGLEKEIPDQQERLNHIFSKQLFGIAITELTSLLTRRSVYCSKIANGKYSICETFNTEQGNILFDKIEHTWKNGKCTFCNASQEVYEREDALETYAYQFIHTNNPEKLFKNMKFDVIVGNPPYQLNDGGGTGSSAIPIYHKFIQQAKKLKPKYLSMIVPSRWFTGGRGLDEFRDEMLKDKRISRLHDFPNASDCFPGVEIKGGVCFFLWEKDYNGKTQVFTHENSVIKSESLRYLLENGAETFIRYNEAISILHKVQSLKEKSFTNIISSNDPFGFDVRVDGSYKRVKPKYKKEPFNNAIKFYYNGWQREGIGYIEKDSIRKNIDFIKDYKVLITKAWGVGSMGKDWLQPLIVEPNSCCTETYLIIGPFSKKSTAENVVSYTQTKFFHLLVALIKLTQNAMKKVYSFVPMQDFTLPWTDEKLYAKYGLTVEEIAFIDSMIRPMELEQ
;
A
#
# COMPACT_ATOMS: atom_id res chain seq x y z
N MET A 1 40.21 -3.46 -41.15
CA MET A 1 38.89 -2.90 -40.83
C MET A 1 38.87 -2.68 -39.33
N ILE A 2 38.72 -1.44 -38.91
CA ILE A 2 38.63 -1.07 -37.49
C ILE A 2 37.27 -1.57 -37.01
N GLU A 3 37.25 -2.53 -36.10
CA GLU A 3 36.03 -2.87 -35.34
C GLU A 3 35.66 -1.63 -34.51
N VAL A 4 34.66 -0.90 -35.00
CA VAL A 4 34.11 0.24 -34.28
C VAL A 4 33.31 -0.33 -33.12
N ASN A 5 33.92 -0.23 -31.94
CA ASN A 5 33.32 -0.43 -30.64
C ASN A 5 32.02 0.39 -30.57
N TYR A 6 30.85 -0.28 -30.65
CA TYR A 6 29.55 0.38 -30.58
C TYR A 6 29.37 0.94 -29.16
N ASN A 7 29.61 2.23 -29.01
CA ASN A 7 29.36 2.97 -27.79
C ASN A 7 27.89 3.44 -27.87
N PRO A 8 26.94 2.88 -27.10
CA PRO A 8 25.57 3.34 -27.16
C PRO A 8 25.53 4.84 -26.82
N ASP A 9 24.83 5.62 -27.65
CA ASP A 9 24.69 7.06 -27.47
C ASP A 9 24.13 7.35 -26.07
N VAL A 10 24.75 8.31 -25.37
CA VAL A 10 24.34 8.73 -24.03
C VAL A 10 22.87 9.12 -24.01
N LEU A 11 22.35 9.68 -25.11
CA LEU A 11 20.93 10.00 -25.23
C LEU A 11 20.05 8.75 -25.32
N THR A 12 20.51 7.66 -25.94
CA THR A 12 19.81 6.37 -25.97
C THR A 12 19.83 5.70 -24.59
N CYS A 13 20.95 5.76 -23.87
CA CYS A 13 21.03 5.29 -22.48
C CYS A 13 20.16 6.12 -21.52
N LEU A 14 20.08 7.44 -21.72
CA LEU A 14 19.20 8.33 -20.94
C LEU A 14 17.71 8.13 -21.31
N ALA A 15 17.39 7.88 -22.58
CA ALA A 15 16.04 7.53 -23.02
C ALA A 15 15.58 6.16 -22.48
N ASN A 16 16.54 5.26 -22.21
CA ASN A 16 16.33 3.97 -21.57
C ASN A 16 16.32 4.02 -20.04
N LEU A 17 16.64 5.15 -19.40
CA LEU A 17 16.32 5.36 -17.99
C LEU A 17 14.79 5.35 -17.88
N SER A 18 14.25 4.18 -17.57
CA SER A 18 12.81 4.02 -17.38
C SER A 18 12.30 5.09 -16.41
N ASN A 19 11.03 5.48 -16.58
CA ASN A 19 10.32 6.31 -15.59
C ASN A 19 10.35 5.72 -14.14
N ASP A 20 10.87 4.50 -13.97
CA ASP A 20 10.97 3.75 -12.72
C ASP A 20 12.35 3.86 -12.03
N GLU A 21 13.33 4.51 -12.66
CA GLU A 21 14.64 4.80 -12.06
C GLU A 21 14.65 6.09 -11.25
N VAL A 22 13.83 6.13 -10.21
CA VAL A 22 13.83 7.26 -9.27
C VAL A 22 15.15 7.25 -8.48
N PHE A 23 15.97 8.29 -8.65
CA PHE A 23 17.22 8.47 -7.91
C PHE A 23 16.94 9.06 -6.52
N THR A 24 17.52 8.43 -5.49
CA THR A 24 17.39 8.90 -4.10
C THR A 24 18.28 10.12 -3.85
N PRO A 25 17.72 11.25 -3.35
CA PRO A 25 18.52 12.39 -2.94
C PRO A 25 19.41 12.05 -1.73
N PRO A 26 20.60 12.68 -1.58
CA PRO A 26 21.47 12.44 -0.43
C PRO A 26 20.83 12.74 0.92
N SER A 27 19.95 13.74 1.01
CA SER A 27 19.21 14.06 2.23
C SER A 27 18.32 12.90 2.68
N LEU A 28 17.56 12.33 1.76
CA LEU A 28 16.69 11.18 2.01
C LEU A 28 17.49 9.92 2.33
N ALA A 29 18.61 9.69 1.63
CA ALA A 29 19.50 8.58 1.95
C ALA A 29 20.06 8.69 3.39
N ASN A 30 20.46 9.90 3.81
CA ASN A 30 20.90 10.14 5.18
C ASN A 30 19.76 9.94 6.19
N GLN A 31 18.55 10.45 5.92
CA GLN A 31 17.38 10.22 6.79
C GLN A 31 17.11 8.73 7.04
N MET A 32 17.24 7.89 6.00
CA MET A 32 17.11 6.44 6.15
C MET A 32 18.25 5.84 6.99
N LEU A 33 19.50 6.22 6.71
CA LEU A 33 20.67 5.73 7.44
C LEU A 33 20.70 6.20 8.91
N ASP A 34 20.08 7.34 9.23
CA ASP A 34 19.95 7.87 10.59
C ASP A 34 18.98 7.05 11.45
N THR A 35 18.13 6.22 10.83
CA THR A 35 17.28 5.29 11.58
C THR A 35 18.03 4.06 12.10
N LEU A 36 19.18 3.74 11.51
CA LEU A 36 20.00 2.60 11.90
C LEU A 36 20.72 2.89 13.24
N PRO A 37 21.11 1.86 14.01
CA PRO A 37 22.01 2.04 15.14
C PRO A 37 23.38 2.56 14.66
N GLN A 38 23.85 3.65 15.26
CA GLN A 38 25.01 4.38 14.73
C GLN A 38 26.35 3.69 15.03
N GLU A 39 26.39 2.76 16.00
CA GLU A 39 27.53 1.88 16.28
C GLU A 39 27.88 0.95 15.11
N LEU A 40 26.94 0.74 14.17
CA LEU A 40 27.20 0.00 12.94
C LEU A 40 28.31 0.64 12.10
N PHE A 41 28.46 1.97 12.16
CA PHE A 41 29.46 2.72 11.40
C PHE A 41 30.81 2.84 12.12
N THR A 42 30.95 2.29 13.33
CA THR A 42 32.19 2.32 14.13
C THR A 42 32.83 0.94 14.28
N SER A 43 32.42 -0.03 13.47
CA SER A 43 32.90 -1.42 13.53
C SER A 43 33.37 -1.87 12.15
N SER A 44 34.64 -2.29 12.05
CA SER A 44 35.23 -2.84 10.82
C SER A 44 34.57 -4.13 10.34
N LYS A 45 33.77 -4.77 11.20
CA LYS A 45 33.09 -6.05 10.93
C LYS A 45 31.70 -5.87 10.32
N THR A 46 31.14 -4.66 10.37
CA THR A 46 29.79 -4.41 9.86
C THR A 46 29.78 -4.42 8.34
N THR A 47 28.80 -5.09 7.75
CA THR A 47 28.69 -5.28 6.31
C THR A 47 27.37 -4.74 5.77
N PHE A 48 27.43 -4.06 4.63
CA PHE A 48 26.32 -3.33 4.02
C PHE A 48 26.10 -3.78 2.57
N LEU A 49 24.83 -3.93 2.18
CA LEU A 49 24.44 -4.24 0.82
C LEU A 49 23.39 -3.24 0.30
N ASP A 50 23.64 -2.68 -0.88
CA ASP A 50 22.63 -2.04 -1.72
C ASP A 50 22.33 -2.93 -2.94
N PRO A 51 21.27 -3.77 -2.91
CA PRO A 51 20.99 -4.74 -3.96
C PRO A 51 20.34 -4.12 -5.21
N VAL A 52 20.19 -2.79 -5.23
CA VAL A 52 19.47 -2.02 -6.26
C VAL A 52 20.15 -0.67 -6.50
N SER A 53 21.48 -0.68 -6.52
CA SER A 53 22.30 0.52 -6.56
C SER A 53 22.14 1.25 -7.90
N LYS A 54 21.55 2.45 -7.85
CA LYS A 54 21.38 3.35 -9.00
C LYS A 54 22.58 4.29 -9.12
N SER A 55 22.60 5.37 -8.33
CA SER A 55 23.72 6.32 -8.27
C SER A 55 24.81 5.91 -7.28
N GLY A 56 24.60 4.85 -6.48
CA GLY A 56 25.48 4.49 -5.37
C GLY A 56 25.37 5.40 -4.15
N VAL A 57 24.31 6.23 -4.05
CA VAL A 57 24.16 7.22 -2.97
C VAL A 57 24.18 6.60 -1.58
N PHE A 58 23.50 5.47 -1.34
CA PHE A 58 23.52 4.81 -0.03
C PHE A 58 24.93 4.34 0.33
N LEU A 59 25.59 3.62 -0.57
CA LEU A 59 26.95 3.13 -0.36
C LEU A 59 27.95 4.28 -0.14
N ARG A 60 27.81 5.39 -0.88
CA ARG A 60 28.63 6.59 -0.72
C ARG A 60 28.44 7.24 0.65
N GLU A 61 27.21 7.43 1.09
CA GLU A 61 26.95 8.04 2.40
C GLU A 61 27.38 7.10 3.56
N ILE A 62 27.23 5.78 3.41
CA ILE A 62 27.79 4.80 4.35
C ILE A 62 29.32 4.90 4.39
N ALA A 63 29.99 4.96 3.22
CA ALA A 63 31.44 5.10 3.15
C ALA A 63 31.94 6.33 3.92
N LYS A 64 31.26 7.48 3.76
CA LYS A 64 31.58 8.71 4.50
C LYS A 64 31.47 8.52 6.02
N ARG A 65 30.44 7.83 6.50
CA ARG A 65 30.26 7.53 7.94
C ARG A 65 31.35 6.58 8.44
N LEU A 66 31.65 5.51 7.71
CA LEU A 66 32.70 4.54 8.05
C LEU A 66 34.10 5.17 8.04
N MET A 67 34.38 6.10 7.11
CA MET A 67 35.65 6.80 7.06
C MET A 67 35.93 7.57 8.36
N VAL A 68 34.91 8.16 8.98
CA VAL A 68 35.04 8.83 10.28
C VAL A 68 35.00 7.80 11.42
N GLY A 69 34.02 6.89 11.40
CA GLY A 69 33.77 5.96 12.51
C GLY A 69 34.88 4.94 12.76
N LEU A 70 35.68 4.61 11.75
CA LEU A 70 36.81 3.68 11.85
C LEU A 70 38.16 4.35 12.11
N GLU A 71 38.21 5.66 12.37
CA GLU A 71 39.47 6.38 12.64
C GLU A 71 40.32 5.76 13.74
N LYS A 72 39.66 5.24 14.78
CA LYS A 72 40.34 4.62 15.92
C LYS A 72 40.78 3.19 15.64
N GLU A 73 40.03 2.44 14.82
CA GLU A 73 40.30 1.02 14.55
C GLU A 73 41.30 0.84 13.42
N ILE A 74 41.24 1.68 12.38
CA ILE A 74 42.13 1.66 11.22
C ILE A 74 42.64 3.09 11.00
N PRO A 75 43.72 3.54 11.68
CA PRO A 75 44.16 4.93 11.65
C PRO A 75 44.64 5.41 10.29
N ASP A 76 45.28 4.54 9.50
CA ASP A 76 45.72 4.88 8.15
C ASP A 76 44.53 5.05 7.20
N GLN A 77 44.51 6.16 6.46
CA GLN A 77 43.38 6.52 5.62
C GLN A 77 43.23 5.57 4.42
N GLN A 78 44.34 5.15 3.79
CA GLN A 78 44.31 4.31 2.60
C GLN A 78 43.97 2.87 2.96
N GLU A 79 44.52 2.34 4.06
CA GLU A 79 44.12 1.05 4.63
C GLU A 79 42.62 1.04 4.98
N ARG A 80 42.10 2.13 5.55
CA ARG A 80 40.68 2.27 5.86
C ARG A 80 39.80 2.28 4.61
N LEU A 81 40.18 3.04 3.57
CA LEU A 81 39.49 3.03 2.27
C LEU A 81 39.48 1.62 1.68
N ASN A 82 40.64 0.97 1.62
CA ASN A 82 40.81 -0.39 1.12
C ASN A 82 39.91 -1.38 1.89
N HIS A 83 39.87 -1.28 3.22
CA HIS A 83 39.03 -2.12 4.07
C HIS A 83 37.53 -1.89 3.82
N ILE A 84 37.08 -0.63 3.86
CA ILE A 84 35.66 -0.27 3.67
C ILE A 84 35.15 -0.80 2.33
N PHE A 85 35.84 -0.49 1.23
CA PHE A 85 35.36 -0.85 -0.10
C PHE A 85 35.50 -2.34 -0.42
N SER A 86 36.55 -3.00 0.06
CA SER A 86 36.77 -4.42 -0.27
C SER A 86 36.06 -5.39 0.70
N LYS A 87 35.75 -4.97 1.93
CA LYS A 87 35.21 -5.86 2.98
C LYS A 87 33.84 -5.48 3.52
N GLN A 88 33.42 -4.21 3.44
CA GLN A 88 32.19 -3.75 4.09
C GLN A 88 31.09 -3.33 3.13
N LEU A 89 31.41 -2.75 1.98
CA LEU A 89 30.43 -2.23 1.04
C LEU A 89 30.23 -3.14 -0.17
N PHE A 90 28.97 -3.50 -0.42
CA PHE A 90 28.57 -4.35 -1.54
C PHE A 90 27.35 -3.78 -2.23
N GLY A 91 27.26 -3.97 -3.54
CA GLY A 91 26.10 -3.50 -4.31
C GLY A 91 25.82 -4.36 -5.53
N ILE A 92 24.57 -4.30 -5.98
CA ILE A 92 24.14 -4.81 -7.28
C ILE A 92 23.51 -3.65 -8.03
N ALA A 93 24.05 -3.31 -9.18
CA ALA A 93 23.44 -2.30 -10.05
C ALA A 93 22.29 -2.91 -10.87
N ILE A 94 21.37 -2.06 -11.32
CA ILE A 94 20.17 -2.50 -12.05
C ILE A 94 20.35 -2.50 -13.57
N THR A 95 21.27 -1.67 -14.07
CA THR A 95 21.57 -1.45 -15.49
C THR A 95 23.07 -1.25 -15.67
N GLU A 96 23.54 -1.32 -16.92
CA GLU A 96 24.97 -1.12 -17.20
C GLU A 96 25.39 0.30 -16.82
N LEU A 97 24.56 1.30 -17.17
CA LEU A 97 24.78 2.70 -16.82
C LEU A 97 24.84 2.93 -15.30
N THR A 98 23.88 2.39 -14.55
CA THR A 98 23.88 2.52 -13.08
C THR A 98 25.07 1.82 -12.43
N SER A 99 25.59 0.74 -13.04
CA SER A 99 26.83 0.11 -12.57
C SER A 99 28.02 1.05 -12.68
N LEU A 100 28.16 1.76 -13.80
CA LEU A 100 29.23 2.72 -14.03
C LEU A 100 29.09 3.95 -13.12
N LEU A 101 27.87 4.46 -12.94
CA LEU A 101 27.57 5.58 -12.04
C LEU A 101 27.84 5.24 -10.58
N THR A 102 27.42 4.05 -10.14
CA THR A 102 27.67 3.57 -8.79
C THR A 102 29.17 3.45 -8.55
N ARG A 103 29.92 2.76 -9.42
CA ARG A 103 31.38 2.62 -9.28
C ARG A 103 32.07 3.99 -9.28
N ARG A 104 31.68 4.90 -10.17
CA ARG A 104 32.23 6.27 -10.18
C ARG A 104 31.94 7.02 -8.89
N SER A 105 30.77 6.84 -8.29
CA SER A 105 30.38 7.52 -7.05
C SER A 105 31.03 6.93 -5.79
N VAL A 106 31.25 5.62 -5.77
CA VAL A 106 31.77 4.89 -4.61
C VAL A 106 33.30 4.75 -4.66
N TYR A 107 33.87 4.46 -5.83
CA TYR A 107 35.31 4.21 -6.02
C TYR A 107 36.05 5.37 -6.69
N CYS A 108 35.37 6.47 -7.02
CA CYS A 108 35.91 7.54 -7.88
C CYS A 108 36.37 7.05 -9.26
N SER A 109 36.00 5.83 -9.69
CA SER A 109 36.41 5.23 -10.97
C SER A 109 35.29 4.37 -11.53
N LYS A 110 35.16 4.32 -12.86
CA LYS A 110 34.22 3.39 -13.53
C LYS A 110 34.69 1.93 -13.46
N ILE A 111 36.00 1.73 -13.30
CA ILE A 111 36.69 0.45 -13.24
C ILE A 111 37.34 0.34 -11.85
N ALA A 112 36.90 -0.63 -11.05
CA ALA A 112 37.25 -0.74 -9.63
C ALA A 112 38.74 -1.05 -9.39
N ASN A 113 39.38 -1.82 -10.26
CA ASN A 113 40.83 -2.08 -10.24
C ASN A 113 41.61 -1.14 -11.19
N GLY A 114 41.00 -0.05 -11.65
CA GLY A 114 41.64 0.93 -12.53
C GLY A 114 42.52 1.91 -11.76
N LYS A 115 43.48 2.54 -12.45
CA LYS A 115 44.46 3.49 -11.88
C LYS A 115 43.88 4.71 -11.14
N TYR A 116 42.60 5.01 -11.33
CA TYR A 116 41.90 6.14 -10.70
C TYR A 116 40.99 5.71 -9.55
N SER A 117 40.96 4.42 -9.23
CA SER A 117 40.21 3.90 -8.09
C SER A 117 40.87 4.34 -6.80
N ILE A 118 40.07 4.77 -5.83
CA ILE A 118 40.55 5.05 -4.46
C ILE A 118 40.79 3.78 -3.64
N CYS A 119 40.36 2.61 -4.15
CA CYS A 119 40.61 1.31 -3.54
C CYS A 119 41.66 0.57 -4.37
N GLU A 120 42.78 0.24 -3.75
CA GLU A 120 43.97 -0.35 -4.39
C GLU A 120 43.95 -1.88 -4.34
N THR A 121 42.97 -2.47 -3.66
CA THR A 121 42.93 -3.92 -3.37
C THR A 121 41.98 -4.72 -4.28
N PHE A 122 41.25 -4.05 -5.17
CA PHE A 122 40.37 -4.75 -6.10
C PHE A 122 41.16 -5.48 -7.18
N ASN A 123 40.79 -6.74 -7.41
CA ASN A 123 41.40 -7.59 -8.45
C ASN A 123 40.52 -7.70 -9.71
N THR A 124 39.33 -7.09 -9.71
CA THR A 124 38.37 -7.16 -10.81
C THR A 124 37.85 -5.77 -11.17
N GLU A 125 37.39 -5.60 -12.41
CA GLU A 125 36.85 -4.32 -12.89
C GLU A 125 35.57 -3.91 -12.16
N GLN A 126 34.80 -4.88 -11.67
CA GLN A 126 33.56 -4.63 -10.96
C GLN A 126 33.76 -4.30 -9.47
N GLY A 127 34.84 -4.81 -8.86
CA GLY A 127 35.01 -4.79 -7.41
C GLY A 127 33.82 -5.47 -6.72
N ASN A 128 33.29 -4.82 -5.68
CA ASN A 128 32.09 -5.27 -4.97
C ASN A 128 30.76 -4.68 -5.51
N ILE A 129 30.79 -3.94 -6.64
CA ILE A 129 29.57 -3.45 -7.30
C ILE A 129 29.29 -4.34 -8.51
N LEU A 130 28.42 -5.33 -8.31
CA LEU A 130 28.09 -6.33 -9.29
C LEU A 130 27.09 -5.79 -10.31
N PHE A 131 27.28 -6.19 -11.56
CA PHE A 131 26.29 -6.09 -12.62
C PHE A 131 26.58 -7.18 -13.64
N ASP A 132 25.63 -8.10 -13.78
CA ASP A 132 25.63 -9.09 -14.85
C ASP A 132 24.34 -8.94 -15.65
N LYS A 133 24.44 -9.00 -16.98
CA LYS A 133 23.28 -9.07 -17.87
C LYS A 133 22.67 -10.46 -17.73
N ILE A 134 21.48 -10.55 -17.16
CA ILE A 134 20.74 -11.81 -16.96
C ILE A 134 19.50 -11.81 -17.84
N GLU A 135 19.17 -12.96 -18.40
CA GLU A 135 17.96 -13.14 -19.21
C GLU A 135 16.77 -13.61 -18.34
N HIS A 136 15.57 -13.25 -18.78
CA HIS A 136 14.35 -13.77 -18.18
C HIS A 136 14.18 -15.27 -18.45
N THR A 137 13.71 -16.02 -17.45
CA THR A 137 13.29 -17.41 -17.64
C THR A 137 11.79 -17.50 -17.86
N TRP A 138 11.36 -17.87 -19.07
CA TRP A 138 9.97 -17.88 -19.50
C TRP A 138 9.24 -19.20 -19.23
N LYS A 139 7.98 -19.11 -18.82
CA LYS A 139 7.04 -20.25 -18.74
C LYS A 139 5.63 -19.76 -18.99
N ASN A 140 4.93 -20.35 -19.97
CA ASN A 140 3.57 -19.96 -20.37
C ASN A 140 3.44 -18.44 -20.69
N GLY A 141 4.41 -17.88 -21.41
CA GLY A 141 4.38 -16.46 -21.82
C GLY A 141 4.70 -15.45 -20.71
N LYS A 142 5.13 -15.89 -19.52
CA LYS A 142 5.51 -15.01 -18.42
C LYS A 142 6.83 -15.39 -17.78
N CYS A 143 7.57 -14.40 -17.26
CA CYS A 143 8.80 -14.66 -16.52
C CYS A 143 8.46 -15.34 -15.18
N THR A 144 9.15 -16.45 -14.89
CA THR A 144 8.96 -17.24 -13.66
C THR A 144 9.31 -16.50 -12.37
N PHE A 145 10.16 -15.46 -12.44
CA PHE A 145 10.60 -14.69 -11.27
C PHE A 145 9.80 -13.40 -11.09
N CYS A 146 9.72 -12.56 -12.12
CA CYS A 146 9.15 -11.22 -12.03
C CYS A 146 7.76 -11.08 -12.66
N ASN A 147 7.26 -12.12 -13.35
CA ASN A 147 5.97 -12.14 -14.04
C ASN A 147 5.86 -11.15 -15.21
N ALA A 148 7.00 -10.63 -15.71
CA ALA A 148 7.09 -9.87 -16.95
C ALA A 148 6.44 -10.66 -18.11
N SER A 149 5.85 -9.94 -19.07
CA SER A 149 5.25 -10.54 -20.27
C SER A 149 6.33 -10.85 -21.31
N GLN A 150 6.40 -12.11 -21.74
CA GLN A 150 7.34 -12.54 -22.77
C GLN A 150 7.14 -11.77 -24.08
N GLU A 151 5.88 -11.53 -24.48
CA GLU A 151 5.55 -10.81 -25.71
C GLU A 151 6.10 -9.37 -25.75
N VAL A 152 6.18 -8.71 -24.59
CA VAL A 152 6.65 -7.32 -24.48
C VAL A 152 8.17 -7.27 -24.47
N TYR A 153 8.80 -8.20 -23.75
CA TYR A 153 10.24 -8.20 -23.52
C TYR A 153 11.06 -8.96 -24.59
N GLU A 154 10.44 -9.80 -25.42
CA GLU A 154 11.12 -10.45 -26.57
C GLU A 154 11.12 -9.60 -27.85
N ARG A 155 10.35 -8.50 -27.91
CA ARG A 155 10.10 -7.79 -29.18
C ARG A 155 11.07 -6.65 -29.51
N GLU A 156 11.97 -6.23 -28.62
CA GLU A 156 12.77 -5.03 -28.82
C GLU A 156 14.25 -5.21 -28.49
N ASP A 157 15.11 -5.25 -29.52
CA ASP A 157 16.58 -5.23 -29.43
C ASP A 157 17.14 -3.86 -28.94
N ALA A 158 16.29 -2.83 -28.80
CA ALA A 158 16.69 -1.44 -28.51
C ALA A 158 16.51 -1.01 -27.04
N LEU A 159 15.69 -1.72 -26.26
CA LEU A 159 15.49 -1.46 -24.82
C LEU A 159 16.32 -2.45 -23.99
N GLU A 160 16.75 -2.05 -22.79
CA GLU A 160 17.35 -2.99 -21.83
C GLU A 160 16.28 -3.99 -21.35
N THR A 161 16.09 -5.09 -22.08
CA THR A 161 15.13 -6.17 -21.81
C THR A 161 15.63 -7.18 -20.76
N TYR A 162 16.68 -6.81 -20.01
CA TYR A 162 17.36 -7.69 -19.06
C TYR A 162 16.61 -7.83 -17.73
N ALA A 163 16.85 -8.97 -17.10
CA ALA A 163 16.31 -9.33 -15.81
C ALA A 163 17.15 -8.77 -14.65
N TYR A 164 16.48 -8.29 -13.59
CA TYR A 164 17.17 -7.85 -12.37
C TYR A 164 17.83 -9.02 -11.63
N GLN A 165 19.16 -9.07 -11.62
CA GLN A 165 19.98 -10.16 -11.06
C GLN A 165 19.55 -10.57 -9.64
N PHE A 166 19.27 -9.61 -8.76
CA PHE A 166 18.99 -9.90 -7.35
C PHE A 166 17.74 -10.77 -7.15
N ILE A 167 16.67 -10.52 -7.91
CA ILE A 167 15.39 -11.23 -7.79
C ILE A 167 15.25 -12.38 -8.80
N HIS A 168 16.15 -12.50 -9.77
CA HIS A 168 16.20 -13.60 -10.75
C HIS A 168 17.18 -14.70 -10.33
N THR A 169 17.12 -15.08 -9.06
CA THR A 169 17.86 -16.22 -8.52
C THR A 169 17.11 -16.83 -7.34
N ASN A 170 17.19 -18.15 -7.22
CA ASN A 170 16.71 -18.87 -6.05
C ASN A 170 17.72 -18.87 -4.89
N ASN A 171 18.98 -18.50 -5.15
CA ASN A 171 20.09 -18.55 -4.19
C ASN A 171 20.80 -17.18 -4.12
N PRO A 172 20.15 -16.12 -3.60
CA PRO A 172 20.74 -14.77 -3.56
C PRO A 172 22.07 -14.71 -2.80
N GLU A 173 22.29 -15.59 -1.83
CA GLU A 173 23.55 -15.70 -1.09
C GLU A 173 24.75 -16.05 -1.98
N LYS A 174 24.53 -16.76 -3.10
CA LYS A 174 25.62 -17.14 -4.01
C LYS A 174 26.17 -15.97 -4.81
N LEU A 175 25.38 -14.91 -5.01
CA LEU A 175 25.81 -13.68 -5.71
C LEU A 175 27.05 -13.06 -5.05
N PHE A 176 27.16 -13.20 -3.72
CA PHE A 176 28.29 -12.72 -2.94
C PHE A 176 29.08 -13.85 -2.28
N LYS A 177 29.15 -15.03 -2.91
CA LYS A 177 29.94 -16.17 -2.41
C LYS A 177 29.62 -16.54 -0.95
N ASN A 178 28.34 -16.50 -0.59
CA ASN A 178 27.79 -16.75 0.76
C ASN A 178 28.16 -15.72 1.83
N MET A 179 28.56 -14.50 1.43
CA MET A 179 28.70 -13.38 2.34
C MET A 179 27.41 -13.12 3.12
N LYS A 180 27.56 -12.64 4.37
CA LYS A 180 26.47 -12.18 5.22
C LYS A 180 26.51 -10.66 5.30
N PHE A 181 25.33 -10.06 5.35
CA PHE A 181 25.15 -8.62 5.42
C PHE A 181 24.44 -8.28 6.72
N ASP A 182 24.99 -7.36 7.50
CA ASP A 182 24.31 -6.82 8.68
C ASP A 182 23.19 -5.89 8.27
N VAL A 183 23.42 -5.06 7.24
CA VAL A 183 22.48 -4.04 6.78
C VAL A 183 22.20 -4.21 5.30
N ILE A 184 20.93 -4.22 4.91
CA ILE A 184 20.49 -4.09 3.52
C ILE A 184 19.69 -2.80 3.40
N VAL A 185 20.09 -1.92 2.49
CA VAL A 185 19.42 -0.64 2.24
C VAL A 185 19.23 -0.39 0.75
N GLY A 186 18.15 0.26 0.32
CA GLY A 186 18.02 0.61 -1.09
C GLY A 186 16.73 1.29 -1.50
N ASN A 187 16.67 1.66 -2.78
CA ASN A 187 15.48 2.18 -3.45
C ASN A 187 15.20 1.29 -4.67
N PRO A 188 14.45 0.17 -4.50
CA PRO A 188 14.23 -0.79 -5.58
C PRO A 188 13.39 -0.20 -6.71
N PRO A 189 13.48 -0.76 -7.94
CA PRO A 189 12.51 -0.46 -9.00
C PRO A 189 11.07 -0.67 -8.53
N TYR A 190 10.17 0.23 -8.91
CA TYR A 190 8.79 0.21 -8.39
C TYR A 190 7.86 -0.69 -9.21
N GLN A 191 8.04 -0.74 -10.52
CA GLN A 191 7.20 -1.52 -11.43
C GLN A 191 8.02 -2.03 -12.63
N LEU A 192 7.40 -2.89 -13.45
CA LEU A 192 7.92 -3.32 -14.75
C LEU A 192 7.19 -2.58 -15.87
N ASN A 193 7.89 -2.29 -16.96
CA ASN A 193 7.28 -1.84 -18.22
C ASN A 193 6.68 -3.04 -18.96
N ASP A 194 5.41 -3.36 -18.72
CA ASP A 194 4.69 -4.47 -19.36
C ASP A 194 3.85 -4.06 -20.57
N GLY A 195 4.16 -2.93 -21.22
CA GLY A 195 3.41 -2.39 -22.36
C GLY A 195 2.03 -1.82 -21.99
N GLY A 196 1.62 -1.89 -20.72
CA GLY A 196 0.32 -1.43 -20.21
C GLY A 196 0.20 0.07 -19.91
N GLY A 197 1.17 0.90 -20.33
CA GLY A 197 1.25 2.32 -20.03
C GLY A 197 1.64 2.64 -18.57
N THR A 198 1.86 3.92 -18.27
CA THR A 198 2.19 4.40 -16.91
C THR A 198 0.92 4.41 -16.03
N GLY A 199 0.94 3.74 -14.86
CA GLY A 199 -0.12 3.89 -13.86
C GLY A 199 -0.64 2.61 -13.20
N SER A 200 -1.96 2.48 -13.11
CA SER A 200 -2.67 1.44 -12.32
C SER A 200 -2.59 0.02 -12.88
N SER A 201 -2.15 -0.13 -14.13
CA SER A 201 -2.05 -1.42 -14.83
C SER A 201 -0.69 -2.10 -14.65
N ALA A 202 0.36 -1.32 -14.39
CA ALA A 202 1.73 -1.78 -14.24
C ALA A 202 1.90 -2.70 -13.02
N ILE A 203 2.64 -3.80 -13.20
CA ILE A 203 2.86 -4.80 -12.16
C ILE A 203 3.93 -4.28 -11.19
N PRO A 204 3.62 -4.07 -9.90
CA PRO A 204 4.62 -3.68 -8.91
C PRO A 204 5.71 -4.75 -8.81
N ILE A 205 6.97 -4.35 -8.60
CA ILE A 205 8.10 -5.30 -8.48
C ILE A 205 8.91 -5.14 -7.19
N TYR A 206 8.84 -3.99 -6.52
CA TYR A 206 9.61 -3.69 -5.30
C TYR A 206 9.44 -4.74 -4.19
N HIS A 207 8.26 -5.35 -4.07
CA HIS A 207 7.96 -6.37 -3.05
C HIS A 207 8.89 -7.59 -3.18
N LYS A 208 9.27 -7.96 -4.41
CA LYS A 208 10.20 -9.08 -4.66
C LYS A 208 11.60 -8.78 -4.13
N PHE A 209 12.06 -7.53 -4.23
CA PHE A 209 13.35 -7.11 -3.68
C PHE A 209 13.35 -7.18 -2.14
N ILE A 210 12.28 -6.73 -1.50
CA ILE A 210 12.13 -6.81 -0.04
C ILE A 210 12.14 -8.29 0.42
N GLN A 211 11.34 -9.14 -0.22
CA GLN A 211 11.27 -10.56 0.12
C GLN A 211 12.60 -11.28 -0.11
N GLN A 212 13.29 -10.95 -1.20
CA GLN A 212 14.62 -11.49 -1.50
C GLN A 212 15.67 -11.01 -0.48
N ALA A 213 15.63 -9.74 -0.08
CA ALA A 213 16.51 -9.20 0.96
C ALA A 213 16.31 -9.90 2.31
N LYS A 214 15.05 -10.18 2.70
CA LYS A 214 14.76 -10.95 3.92
C LYS A 214 15.39 -12.36 3.89
N LYS A 215 15.50 -13.02 2.72
CA LYS A 215 16.13 -14.35 2.60
C LYS A 215 17.63 -14.34 2.94
N LEU A 216 18.31 -13.21 2.76
CA LEU A 216 19.71 -13.04 3.16
C LEU A 216 19.89 -12.95 4.69
N LYS A 217 18.78 -12.85 5.44
CA LYS A 217 18.73 -12.78 6.91
C LYS A 217 19.61 -11.66 7.48
N PRO A 218 19.48 -10.40 7.00
CA PRO A 218 20.24 -9.30 7.57
C PRO A 218 19.80 -9.01 9.01
N LYS A 219 20.59 -8.24 9.75
CA LYS A 219 20.13 -7.69 11.03
C LYS A 219 19.15 -6.54 10.81
N TYR A 220 19.43 -5.69 9.83
CA TYR A 220 18.64 -4.51 9.48
C TYR A 220 18.29 -4.50 8.00
N LEU A 221 17.04 -4.17 7.68
CA LEU A 221 16.56 -3.96 6.32
C LEU A 221 15.80 -2.64 6.26
N SER A 222 16.18 -1.76 5.34
CA SER A 222 15.46 -0.52 5.07
C SER A 222 15.33 -0.28 3.57
N MET A 223 14.11 -0.10 3.07
CA MET A 223 13.88 0.25 1.68
C MET A 223 12.82 1.32 1.57
N ILE A 224 13.01 2.24 0.62
CA ILE A 224 11.97 3.19 0.21
C ILE A 224 11.17 2.63 -0.95
N VAL A 225 9.84 2.58 -0.81
CA VAL A 225 8.90 1.96 -1.75
C VAL A 225 7.57 2.72 -1.80
N PRO A 226 6.74 2.56 -2.85
CA PRO A 226 5.42 3.20 -2.92
C PRO A 226 4.48 2.72 -1.80
N SER A 227 3.76 3.63 -1.12
CA SER A 227 2.85 3.30 0.01
C SER A 227 1.58 2.55 -0.41
N ARG A 228 1.37 2.28 -1.70
CA ARG A 228 0.15 1.60 -2.20
C ARG A 228 -0.11 0.23 -1.57
N TRP A 229 0.94 -0.46 -1.10
CA TRP A 229 0.80 -1.74 -0.41
C TRP A 229 0.07 -1.63 0.93
N PHE A 230 -0.13 -0.43 1.49
CA PHE A 230 -0.91 -0.22 2.71
C PHE A 230 -2.36 -0.71 2.58
N THR A 231 -2.98 -0.45 1.43
CA THR A 231 -4.42 -0.67 1.22
C THR A 231 -4.74 -1.51 -0.01
N GLY A 232 -3.83 -1.61 -0.98
CA GLY A 232 -4.16 -2.22 -2.27
C GLY A 232 -2.92 -2.57 -3.08
N GLY A 233 -3.08 -2.46 -4.40
CA GLY A 233 -2.06 -2.75 -5.39
C GLY A 233 -2.17 -4.15 -5.99
N ARG A 234 -2.12 -4.19 -7.33
CA ARG A 234 -2.27 -5.42 -8.10
C ARG A 234 -1.16 -6.41 -7.73
N GLY A 235 -1.56 -7.60 -7.26
CA GLY A 235 -0.62 -8.67 -6.90
C GLY A 235 0.15 -8.45 -5.60
N LEU A 236 -0.29 -7.53 -4.74
CA LEU A 236 0.38 -7.22 -3.47
C LEU A 236 -0.34 -7.78 -2.23
N ASP A 237 -1.43 -8.53 -2.38
CA ASP A 237 -2.25 -8.96 -1.23
C ASP A 237 -1.45 -9.83 -0.24
N GLU A 238 -0.69 -10.81 -0.74
CA GLU A 238 0.17 -11.67 0.10
C GLU A 238 1.31 -10.86 0.76
N PHE A 239 1.94 -9.97 -0.02
CA PHE A 239 3.01 -9.12 0.50
C PHE A 239 2.50 -8.13 1.56
N ARG A 240 1.31 -7.55 1.36
CA ARG A 240 0.65 -6.69 2.33
C ARG A 240 0.37 -7.46 3.61
N ASP A 241 -0.20 -8.66 3.51
CA ASP A 241 -0.47 -9.50 4.67
C ASP A 241 0.81 -9.85 5.44
N GLU A 242 1.87 -10.23 4.72
CA GLU A 242 3.20 -10.50 5.27
C GLU A 242 3.73 -9.29 6.04
N MET A 243 3.77 -8.11 5.42
CA MET A 243 4.37 -6.90 5.99
C MET A 243 3.54 -6.33 7.15
N LEU A 244 2.20 -6.29 7.04
CA LEU A 244 1.34 -5.74 8.10
C LEU A 244 1.32 -6.61 9.36
N LYS A 245 1.59 -7.91 9.24
CA LYS A 245 1.71 -8.83 10.37
C LYS A 245 3.14 -8.95 10.90
N ASP A 246 4.13 -8.39 10.21
CA ASP A 246 5.54 -8.50 10.59
C ASP A 246 5.87 -7.55 11.76
N LYS A 247 6.01 -8.12 12.97
CA LYS A 247 6.34 -7.36 14.19
C LYS A 247 7.80 -6.92 14.30
N ARG A 248 8.62 -7.21 13.28
CA ARG A 248 10.01 -6.80 13.16
C ARG A 248 10.19 -5.41 12.55
N ILE A 249 9.12 -4.79 12.05
CA ILE A 249 9.17 -3.41 11.56
C ILE A 249 9.11 -2.46 12.76
N SER A 250 10.24 -1.86 13.14
CA SER A 250 10.35 -0.96 14.28
C SER A 250 9.99 0.48 13.94
N ARG A 251 10.23 0.92 12.69
CA ARG A 251 9.90 2.26 12.21
C ARG A 251 9.26 2.24 10.82
N LEU A 252 8.30 3.14 10.59
CA LEU A 252 7.68 3.39 9.30
C LEU A 252 7.56 4.91 9.10
N HIS A 253 8.21 5.43 8.06
CA HIS A 253 8.11 6.82 7.64
C HIS A 253 7.26 6.87 6.37
N ASP A 254 6.06 7.44 6.48
CA ASP A 254 5.10 7.56 5.38
C ASP A 254 5.05 9.00 4.85
N PHE A 255 5.08 9.13 3.52
CA PHE A 255 5.02 10.39 2.78
C PHE A 255 3.82 10.32 1.81
N PRO A 256 2.64 10.84 2.19
CA PRO A 256 1.47 10.91 1.32
C PRO A 256 1.72 11.60 -0.02
N ASN A 257 2.56 12.63 -0.01
CA ASN A 257 3.07 13.25 -1.22
C ASN A 257 4.50 12.77 -1.51
N ALA A 258 4.68 12.04 -2.60
CA ALA A 258 6.01 11.55 -2.99
C ALA A 258 6.99 12.66 -3.40
N SER A 259 6.48 13.85 -3.76
CA SER A 259 7.30 15.01 -4.12
C SER A 259 8.16 15.50 -2.95
N ASP A 260 7.76 15.21 -1.71
CA ASP A 260 8.55 15.50 -0.50
C ASP A 260 9.86 14.70 -0.47
N CYS A 261 9.87 13.51 -1.07
CA CYS A 261 11.06 12.67 -1.22
C CYS A 261 11.76 12.88 -2.56
N PHE A 262 11.00 13.06 -3.63
CA PHE A 262 11.46 13.05 -5.01
C PHE A 262 10.83 14.23 -5.78
N PRO A 263 11.42 15.44 -5.70
CA PRO A 263 10.86 16.62 -6.37
C PRO A 263 10.63 16.38 -7.87
N GLY A 264 9.42 16.67 -8.34
CA GLY A 264 9.03 16.49 -9.75
C GLY A 264 8.60 15.07 -10.13
N VAL A 265 8.58 14.11 -9.20
CA VAL A 265 8.14 12.73 -9.45
C VAL A 265 6.74 12.50 -8.86
N GLU A 266 5.77 12.17 -9.72
CA GLU A 266 4.41 11.86 -9.28
C GLU A 266 4.23 10.36 -9.02
N ILE A 267 4.13 9.97 -7.75
CA ILE A 267 3.82 8.59 -7.35
C ILE A 267 2.49 8.59 -6.60
N LYS A 268 1.43 8.15 -7.29
CA LYS A 268 0.08 8.06 -6.71
C LYS A 268 0.07 7.14 -5.49
N GLY A 269 -0.45 7.68 -4.38
CA GLY A 269 -0.51 7.01 -3.08
C GLY A 269 0.66 7.36 -2.15
N GLY A 270 1.70 8.04 -2.65
CA GLY A 270 2.87 8.41 -1.88
C GLY A 270 3.92 7.29 -1.80
N VAL A 271 4.95 7.53 -1.00
CA VAL A 271 6.05 6.59 -0.74
C VAL A 271 6.27 6.45 0.76
N CYS A 272 6.88 5.35 1.17
CA CYS A 272 7.28 5.12 2.53
C CYS A 272 8.66 4.47 2.56
N PHE A 273 9.42 4.70 3.62
CA PHE A 273 10.51 3.81 3.98
C PHE A 273 10.28 3.24 5.38
N PHE A 274 10.87 2.09 5.65
CA PHE A 274 10.73 1.40 6.92
C PHE A 274 12.09 0.97 7.45
N LEU A 275 12.14 0.69 8.76
CA LEU A 275 13.23 -0.04 9.38
C LEU A 275 12.68 -1.38 9.88
N TRP A 276 13.20 -2.45 9.31
CA TRP A 276 12.96 -3.82 9.73
C TRP A 276 14.20 -4.34 10.46
N GLU A 277 13.99 -4.96 11.61
CA GLU A 277 15.04 -5.44 12.49
C GLU A 277 14.79 -6.90 12.82
N LYS A 278 15.74 -7.78 12.49
CA LYS A 278 15.57 -9.23 12.59
C LYS A 278 15.11 -9.71 13.96
N ASP A 279 15.68 -9.12 15.00
CA ASP A 279 15.49 -9.51 16.40
C ASP A 279 14.45 -8.64 17.12
N TYR A 280 13.81 -7.69 16.41
CA TYR A 280 12.76 -6.84 16.98
C TYR A 280 11.40 -7.55 17.00
N ASN A 281 10.62 -7.33 18.06
CA ASN A 281 9.26 -7.85 18.16
C ASN A 281 8.40 -6.88 18.97
N GLY A 282 7.72 -5.96 18.29
CA GLY A 282 7.01 -4.90 19.00
C GLY A 282 6.07 -4.08 18.13
N LYS A 283 5.73 -2.91 18.66
CA LYS A 283 4.93 -1.89 17.97
C LYS A 283 5.84 -1.07 17.06
N THR A 284 5.34 -0.66 15.92
CA THR A 284 6.05 0.21 15.00
C THR A 284 5.88 1.67 15.41
N GLN A 285 6.96 2.44 15.38
CA GLN A 285 6.92 3.90 15.42
C GLN A 285 6.57 4.41 14.00
N VAL A 286 5.36 4.93 13.85
CA VAL A 286 4.79 5.38 12.58
C VAL A 286 4.84 6.90 12.52
N PHE A 287 5.55 7.42 11.53
CA PHE A 287 5.66 8.85 11.24
C PHE A 287 4.92 9.18 9.95
N THR A 288 4.10 10.23 9.98
CA THR A 288 3.51 10.82 8.77
C THR A 288 4.21 12.13 8.47
N HIS A 289 4.78 12.23 7.27
CA HIS A 289 5.49 13.40 6.78
C HIS A 289 4.60 14.19 5.82
N GLU A 290 4.59 15.51 5.95
CA GLU A 290 3.90 16.39 5.03
C GLU A 290 4.68 17.70 4.89
N ASN A 291 4.92 18.16 3.67
CA ASN A 291 5.75 19.33 3.39
C ASN A 291 7.15 19.23 4.04
N SER A 292 7.74 18.04 3.99
CA SER A 292 9.06 17.74 4.57
C SER A 292 9.17 17.87 6.10
N VAL A 293 8.05 17.91 6.85
CA VAL A 293 8.04 17.88 8.32
C VAL A 293 7.24 16.71 8.85
N ILE A 294 7.59 16.21 10.04
CA ILE A 294 6.80 15.19 10.74
C ILE A 294 5.53 15.86 11.25
N LYS A 295 4.40 15.52 10.63
CA LYS A 295 3.08 16.05 10.97
C LYS A 295 2.43 15.27 12.11
N SER A 296 2.70 13.97 12.17
CA SER A 296 2.08 13.05 13.12
C SER A 296 3.00 11.88 13.45
N GLU A 297 2.91 11.38 14.68
CA GLU A 297 3.71 10.26 15.19
C GLU A 297 2.87 9.36 16.10
N SER A 298 3.04 8.03 15.99
CA SER A 298 2.35 7.07 16.86
C SER A 298 3.15 5.78 17.05
N LEU A 299 3.12 5.22 18.26
CA LEU A 299 3.66 3.88 18.55
C LEU A 299 2.53 2.84 18.57
N ARG A 300 2.41 2.05 17.50
CA ARG A 300 1.25 1.17 17.26
C ARG A 300 1.60 -0.05 16.40
N TYR A 301 0.72 -1.04 16.35
CA TYR A 301 0.86 -2.10 15.36
C TYR A 301 0.49 -1.58 13.96
N LEU A 302 1.07 -2.17 12.92
CA LEU A 302 0.70 -1.82 11.54
C LEU A 302 -0.73 -2.27 11.21
N LEU A 303 -1.16 -3.42 11.76
CA LEU A 303 -2.50 -3.94 11.57
C LEU A 303 -3.34 -3.80 12.85
N GLU A 304 -4.38 -2.98 12.78
CA GLU A 304 -5.37 -2.88 13.85
C GLU A 304 -6.28 -4.10 13.90
N ASN A 305 -6.78 -4.42 15.10
CA ASN A 305 -7.70 -5.53 15.26
C ASN A 305 -8.99 -5.29 14.46
N GLY A 306 -9.34 -6.25 13.61
CA GLY A 306 -10.50 -6.16 12.71
C GLY A 306 -10.25 -5.40 11.40
N ALA A 307 -9.04 -4.85 11.19
CA ALA A 307 -8.63 -4.28 9.90
C ALA A 307 -8.01 -5.36 8.99
N GLU A 308 -8.04 -5.11 7.68
CA GLU A 308 -7.31 -5.90 6.66
C GLU A 308 -6.18 -5.12 5.98
N THR A 309 -6.15 -3.82 6.22
CA THR A 309 -5.26 -2.86 5.59
C THR A 309 -4.75 -1.88 6.62
N PHE A 310 -3.63 -1.23 6.30
CA PHE A 310 -3.06 -0.20 7.15
C PHE A 310 -3.95 1.05 7.18
N ILE A 311 -4.36 1.46 8.38
CA ILE A 311 -5.10 2.72 8.57
C ILE A 311 -4.08 3.87 8.61
N ARG A 312 -3.96 4.61 7.52
CA ARG A 312 -2.86 5.55 7.32
C ARG A 312 -2.70 6.63 8.40
N TYR A 313 -3.82 7.22 8.83
CA TYR A 313 -3.83 8.38 9.72
C TYR A 313 -3.73 7.96 11.20
N ASN A 314 -2.81 8.58 11.94
CA ASN A 314 -2.63 8.28 13.37
C ASN A 314 -3.80 8.83 14.21
N GLU A 315 -4.35 9.97 13.82
CA GLU A 315 -5.51 10.63 14.43
C GLU A 315 -6.73 9.69 14.38
N ALA A 316 -6.92 9.02 13.24
CA ALA A 316 -7.98 8.03 13.08
C ALA A 316 -7.81 6.80 13.99
N ILE A 317 -6.58 6.38 14.29
CA ILE A 317 -6.33 5.30 15.24
C ILE A 317 -6.71 5.69 16.66
N SER A 318 -6.34 6.91 17.09
CA SER A 318 -6.72 7.41 18.41
C SER A 318 -8.24 7.40 18.59
N ILE A 319 -8.97 7.90 17.59
CA ILE A 319 -10.45 7.87 17.58
C ILE A 319 -10.97 6.43 17.61
N LEU A 320 -10.44 5.54 16.77
CA LEU A 320 -10.87 4.14 16.72
C LEU A 320 -10.66 3.43 18.06
N HIS A 321 -9.53 3.65 18.74
CA HIS A 321 -9.26 3.06 20.05
C HIS A 321 -10.22 3.57 21.12
N LYS A 322 -10.57 4.87 21.13
CA LYS A 322 -11.60 5.42 22.03
C LYS A 322 -12.95 4.76 21.81
N VAL A 323 -13.36 4.60 20.55
CA VAL A 323 -14.60 3.90 20.18
C VAL A 323 -14.60 2.44 20.66
N GLN A 324 -13.54 1.70 20.35
CA GLN A 324 -13.43 0.29 20.72
C GLN A 324 -13.33 0.07 22.23
N SER A 325 -12.82 1.05 22.99
CA SER A 325 -12.70 0.97 24.45
C SER A 325 -14.04 0.80 25.17
N LEU A 326 -15.13 1.33 24.59
CA LEU A 326 -16.49 1.21 25.13
C LEU A 326 -17.15 -0.15 24.80
N LYS A 327 -16.50 -1.00 24.00
CA LYS A 327 -16.90 -2.39 23.69
C LYS A 327 -18.34 -2.53 23.18
N GLU A 328 -18.81 -1.53 22.44
CA GLU A 328 -20.13 -1.58 21.84
C GLU A 328 -20.20 -2.65 20.76
N LYS A 329 -21.40 -3.21 20.57
CA LYS A 329 -21.65 -4.14 19.48
C LYS A 329 -21.42 -3.44 18.15
N SER A 330 -20.97 -4.18 17.14
CA SER A 330 -20.81 -3.60 15.79
C SER A 330 -22.17 -3.27 15.16
N PHE A 331 -22.25 -2.15 14.46
CA PHE A 331 -23.40 -1.73 13.65
C PHE A 331 -23.75 -2.76 12.57
N THR A 332 -22.79 -3.59 12.17
CA THR A 332 -23.02 -4.73 11.27
C THR A 332 -24.10 -5.70 11.78
N ASN A 333 -24.37 -5.75 13.08
CA ASN A 333 -25.40 -6.63 13.65
C ASN A 333 -26.82 -6.32 13.15
N ILE A 334 -27.08 -5.08 12.76
CA ILE A 334 -28.39 -4.68 12.19
C ILE A 334 -28.32 -4.46 10.67
N ILE A 335 -27.21 -4.81 10.02
CA ILE A 335 -27.08 -4.76 8.57
C ILE A 335 -27.30 -6.16 8.00
N SER A 336 -28.13 -6.27 6.97
CA SER A 336 -28.36 -7.52 6.27
C SER A 336 -27.11 -8.02 5.55
N SER A 337 -27.06 -9.33 5.29
CA SER A 337 -26.13 -9.90 4.31
C SER A 337 -26.48 -9.40 2.89
N ASN A 338 -25.61 -9.71 1.91
CA ASN A 338 -25.94 -9.53 0.49
C ASN A 338 -27.27 -10.22 0.16
N ASP A 339 -28.00 -9.68 -0.81
CA ASP A 339 -29.24 -10.31 -1.30
C ASP A 339 -30.26 -10.55 -0.15
N PRO A 340 -30.75 -9.45 0.46
CA PRO A 340 -31.53 -9.54 1.69
C PRO A 340 -32.84 -10.32 1.55
N PHE A 341 -33.43 -10.37 0.36
CA PHE A 341 -34.73 -11.03 0.12
C PHE A 341 -34.66 -12.24 -0.84
N GLY A 342 -33.46 -12.65 -1.29
CA GLY A 342 -33.30 -13.89 -2.06
C GLY A 342 -33.61 -13.77 -3.55
N PHE A 343 -33.25 -12.65 -4.18
CA PHE A 343 -33.43 -12.35 -5.60
C PHE A 343 -32.18 -12.55 -6.46
N ASP A 344 -30.99 -12.72 -5.87
CA ASP A 344 -29.74 -13.07 -6.61
C ASP A 344 -29.72 -14.57 -6.98
N VAL A 345 -30.65 -14.97 -7.84
CA VAL A 345 -30.78 -16.34 -8.37
C VAL A 345 -30.12 -16.43 -9.74
N ARG A 346 -29.38 -17.51 -9.99
CA ARG A 346 -28.70 -17.77 -11.28
C ARG A 346 -29.36 -18.93 -12.01
N VAL A 347 -29.29 -18.89 -13.34
CA VAL A 347 -29.64 -20.04 -14.17
C VAL A 347 -28.58 -21.12 -13.97
N ASP A 348 -29.02 -22.36 -13.80
CA ASP A 348 -28.14 -23.50 -13.51
C ASP A 348 -27.00 -23.63 -14.53
N GLY A 349 -25.80 -23.94 -14.06
CA GLY A 349 -24.59 -23.99 -14.86
C GLY A 349 -24.15 -22.66 -15.52
N SER A 350 -24.70 -21.50 -15.10
CA SER A 350 -24.37 -20.21 -15.74
C SER A 350 -24.20 -19.04 -14.77
N TYR A 351 -23.56 -17.98 -15.26
CA TYR A 351 -23.46 -16.68 -14.57
C TYR A 351 -24.70 -15.78 -14.81
N LYS A 352 -25.69 -16.24 -15.58
CA LYS A 352 -26.85 -15.43 -15.97
C LYS A 352 -27.85 -15.35 -14.81
N ARG A 353 -28.18 -14.13 -14.40
CA ARG A 353 -29.17 -13.87 -13.36
C ARG A 353 -30.60 -14.06 -13.86
N VAL A 354 -31.43 -14.69 -13.02
CA VAL A 354 -32.87 -14.78 -13.20
C VAL A 354 -33.48 -13.47 -12.71
N LYS A 355 -34.08 -12.70 -13.62
CA LYS A 355 -34.73 -11.44 -13.25
C LYS A 355 -36.02 -11.73 -12.45
N PRO A 356 -36.22 -11.11 -11.28
CA PRO A 356 -37.49 -11.18 -10.56
C PRO A 356 -38.63 -10.69 -11.44
N LYS A 357 -39.76 -11.41 -11.44
CA LYS A 357 -40.98 -10.96 -12.11
C LYS A 357 -41.73 -10.02 -11.18
N TYR A 358 -41.92 -8.77 -11.60
CA TYR A 358 -42.67 -7.77 -10.85
C TYR A 358 -43.52 -6.92 -11.81
N LYS A 359 -44.55 -6.25 -11.28
CA LYS A 359 -45.44 -5.33 -12.01
C LYS A 359 -45.13 -3.89 -11.64
N LYS A 360 -45.44 -2.93 -12.52
CA LYS A 360 -45.30 -1.49 -12.26
C LYS A 360 -46.54 -0.89 -11.58
N GLU A 361 -47.68 -1.56 -11.72
CA GLU A 361 -48.93 -1.19 -11.06
C GLU A 361 -49.16 -2.05 -9.81
N PRO A 362 -49.74 -1.47 -8.73
CA PRO A 362 -50.09 -2.20 -7.53
C PRO A 362 -51.19 -3.24 -7.82
N PHE A 363 -51.18 -4.33 -7.06
CA PHE A 363 -52.21 -5.37 -7.11
C PHE A 363 -52.52 -5.87 -5.71
N ASN A 364 -53.58 -6.67 -5.57
CA ASN A 364 -54.02 -7.15 -4.27
C ASN A 364 -52.91 -7.98 -3.57
N ASN A 365 -52.63 -7.69 -2.30
CA ASN A 365 -51.54 -8.28 -1.51
C ASN A 365 -50.12 -8.07 -2.08
N ALA A 366 -49.91 -7.07 -2.94
CA ALA A 366 -48.60 -6.77 -3.47
C ALA A 366 -47.63 -6.22 -2.41
N ILE A 367 -46.38 -6.64 -2.50
CA ILE A 367 -45.25 -6.10 -1.74
C ILE A 367 -44.50 -5.09 -2.61
N LYS A 368 -44.23 -3.89 -2.07
CA LYS A 368 -43.41 -2.88 -2.76
C LYS A 368 -42.01 -3.44 -3.00
N PHE A 369 -41.49 -3.26 -4.21
CA PHE A 369 -40.25 -3.85 -4.67
C PHE A 369 -39.30 -2.77 -5.18
N TYR A 370 -38.21 -2.58 -4.44
CA TYR A 370 -37.15 -1.63 -4.73
C TYR A 370 -36.02 -2.33 -5.50
N TYR A 371 -35.97 -2.14 -6.82
CA TYR A 371 -35.00 -2.75 -7.76
C TYR A 371 -34.12 -1.68 -8.41
N ASN A 372 -32.98 -2.06 -8.97
CA ASN A 372 -32.13 -1.09 -9.68
C ASN A 372 -32.90 -0.36 -10.80
N GLY A 373 -33.06 0.97 -10.68
CA GLY A 373 -33.84 1.81 -11.60
C GLY A 373 -35.17 2.33 -11.06
N TRP A 374 -35.63 1.88 -9.89
CA TRP A 374 -36.95 2.25 -9.33
C TRP A 374 -37.15 3.75 -9.13
N GLN A 375 -36.09 4.52 -8.86
CA GLN A 375 -36.18 5.99 -8.72
C GLN A 375 -36.55 6.68 -10.05
N ARG A 376 -36.16 6.10 -11.19
CA ARG A 376 -36.44 6.64 -12.52
C ARG A 376 -37.71 6.05 -13.13
N GLU A 377 -37.96 4.77 -12.89
CA GLU A 377 -39.00 4.01 -13.57
C GLU A 377 -40.19 3.64 -12.68
N GLY A 378 -40.25 4.17 -11.46
CA GLY A 378 -41.28 3.88 -10.47
C GLY A 378 -41.03 2.61 -9.65
N ILE A 379 -41.71 2.54 -8.50
CA ILE A 379 -41.67 1.40 -7.58
C ILE A 379 -42.28 0.16 -8.26
N GLY A 380 -41.67 -1.01 -8.05
CA GLY A 380 -42.23 -2.28 -8.50
C GLY A 380 -43.15 -2.92 -7.46
N TYR A 381 -43.92 -3.91 -7.89
CA TYR A 381 -44.83 -4.67 -7.03
C TYR A 381 -44.66 -6.16 -7.30
N ILE A 382 -44.44 -6.95 -6.24
CA ILE A 382 -44.18 -8.39 -6.32
C ILE A 382 -45.05 -9.20 -5.36
N GLU A 383 -45.28 -10.46 -5.69
CA GLU A 383 -45.98 -11.41 -4.82
C GLU A 383 -45.09 -11.82 -3.65
N LYS A 384 -45.68 -11.94 -2.45
CA LYS A 384 -44.95 -12.32 -1.24
C LYS A 384 -44.22 -13.67 -1.39
N ASP A 385 -44.83 -14.62 -2.10
CA ASP A 385 -44.30 -15.97 -2.33
C ASP A 385 -43.03 -15.97 -3.21
N SER A 386 -42.73 -14.86 -3.89
CA SER A 386 -41.48 -14.70 -4.64
C SER A 386 -40.27 -14.38 -3.76
N ILE A 387 -40.48 -14.02 -2.48
CA ILE A 387 -39.45 -13.60 -1.53
C ILE A 387 -38.94 -14.83 -0.76
N ARG A 388 -37.63 -15.08 -0.81
CA ARG A 388 -37.04 -16.35 -0.33
C ARG A 388 -36.28 -16.23 1.00
N LYS A 389 -35.97 -15.00 1.43
CA LYS A 389 -35.17 -14.71 2.63
C LYS A 389 -35.80 -13.57 3.42
N ASN A 390 -35.57 -13.55 4.73
CA ASN A 390 -35.97 -12.46 5.66
C ASN A 390 -37.42 -12.00 5.46
N ILE A 391 -38.34 -12.95 5.26
CA ILE A 391 -39.77 -12.68 5.00
C ILE A 391 -40.39 -11.91 6.18
N ASP A 392 -39.89 -12.16 7.38
CA ASP A 392 -40.24 -11.47 8.62
C ASP A 392 -39.90 -9.96 8.59
N PHE A 393 -38.92 -9.52 7.81
CA PHE A 393 -38.54 -8.09 7.72
C PHE A 393 -39.56 -7.26 6.94
N ILE A 394 -40.43 -7.90 6.15
CA ILE A 394 -41.36 -7.22 5.25
C ILE A 394 -42.31 -6.31 6.03
N LYS A 395 -42.77 -6.75 7.20
CA LYS A 395 -43.80 -6.08 8.02
C LYS A 395 -43.31 -4.84 8.78
N ASP A 396 -42.01 -4.58 8.80
CA ASP A 396 -41.39 -3.54 9.62
C ASP A 396 -40.79 -2.41 8.76
N TYR A 397 -40.47 -1.27 9.37
CA TYR A 397 -39.66 -0.23 8.72
C TYR A 397 -38.24 -0.73 8.49
N LYS A 398 -37.64 -0.30 7.38
CA LYS A 398 -36.28 -0.67 7.00
C LYS A 398 -35.57 0.56 6.44
N VAL A 399 -34.25 0.61 6.58
CA VAL A 399 -33.43 1.62 5.89
C VAL A 399 -32.64 0.93 4.80
N LEU A 400 -32.89 1.29 3.54
CA LEU A 400 -32.13 0.81 2.40
C LEU A 400 -30.88 1.66 2.22
N ILE A 401 -29.74 0.98 2.05
CA ILE A 401 -28.47 1.60 1.68
C ILE A 401 -27.96 0.93 0.41
N THR A 402 -27.43 1.71 -0.53
CA THR A 402 -26.88 1.12 -1.75
C THR A 402 -25.64 0.30 -1.40
N LYS A 403 -25.48 -0.85 -2.05
CA LYS A 403 -24.28 -1.68 -1.91
C LYS A 403 -23.06 -1.00 -2.55
N ALA A 404 -23.26 -0.22 -3.60
CA ALA A 404 -22.21 0.52 -4.29
C ALA A 404 -22.47 2.02 -4.16
N TRP A 405 -21.57 2.75 -3.52
CA TRP A 405 -21.62 4.21 -3.38
C TRP A 405 -20.22 4.79 -3.17
N GLY A 406 -20.02 6.05 -3.59
CA GLY A 406 -18.74 6.73 -3.50
C GLY A 406 -17.61 6.03 -4.26
N VAL A 407 -16.37 6.41 -3.96
CA VAL A 407 -15.15 5.91 -4.63
C VAL A 407 -14.16 5.27 -3.66
N GLY A 408 -14.44 5.30 -2.35
CA GLY A 408 -13.51 4.87 -1.29
C GLY A 408 -12.63 6.00 -0.78
N SER A 409 -13.17 7.22 -0.71
CA SER A 409 -12.44 8.42 -0.30
C SER A 409 -13.18 9.23 0.75
N MET A 410 -12.53 9.49 1.89
CA MET A 410 -13.08 10.20 3.05
C MET A 410 -13.80 11.52 2.68
N GLY A 411 -13.20 12.32 1.80
CA GLY A 411 -13.72 13.66 1.45
C GLY A 411 -14.75 13.68 0.32
N LYS A 412 -15.09 12.54 -0.28
CA LYS A 412 -16.02 12.45 -1.43
C LYS A 412 -17.17 11.48 -1.19
N ASP A 413 -17.03 10.57 -0.24
CA ASP A 413 -17.99 9.51 0.01
C ASP A 413 -18.99 9.96 1.07
N TRP A 414 -20.26 10.03 0.68
CA TRP A 414 -21.38 10.27 1.59
C TRP A 414 -22.49 9.26 1.34
N LEU A 415 -22.97 8.61 2.39
CA LEU A 415 -24.00 7.59 2.30
C LEU A 415 -25.38 8.24 2.20
N GLN A 416 -26.19 7.78 1.25
CA GLN A 416 -27.58 8.22 1.08
C GLN A 416 -28.54 7.08 1.48
N PRO A 417 -29.00 7.05 2.75
CA PRO A 417 -29.96 6.07 3.22
C PRO A 417 -31.39 6.44 2.80
N LEU A 418 -32.23 5.42 2.60
CA LEU A 418 -33.66 5.60 2.32
C LEU A 418 -34.51 4.78 3.28
N ILE A 419 -35.39 5.43 4.03
CA ILE A 419 -36.40 4.74 4.84
C ILE A 419 -37.49 4.20 3.93
N VAL A 420 -37.81 2.91 4.06
CA VAL A 420 -38.92 2.27 3.36
C VAL A 420 -39.95 1.76 4.38
N GLU A 421 -41.22 2.03 4.06
CA GLU A 421 -42.39 1.63 4.86
C GLU A 421 -42.53 0.09 4.94
N PRO A 422 -43.29 -0.45 5.91
CA PRO A 422 -43.77 -1.82 5.90
C PRO A 422 -44.38 -2.27 4.57
N ASN A 423 -44.44 -3.58 4.36
CA ASN A 423 -44.85 -4.23 3.11
C ASN A 423 -43.94 -3.89 1.92
N SER A 424 -42.62 -3.95 2.17
CA SER A 424 -41.58 -3.68 1.17
C SER A 424 -40.44 -4.69 1.18
N CYS A 425 -39.80 -4.86 0.01
CA CYS A 425 -38.59 -5.64 -0.20
C CYS A 425 -37.69 -5.01 -1.28
N CYS A 426 -36.44 -5.47 -1.40
CA CYS A 426 -35.46 -4.93 -2.34
C CYS A 426 -34.58 -6.02 -2.97
N THR A 427 -33.91 -5.67 -4.09
CA THR A 427 -32.89 -6.51 -4.73
C THR A 427 -31.54 -6.42 -4.01
N GLU A 428 -30.58 -7.25 -4.41
CA GLU A 428 -29.19 -7.28 -3.92
C GLU A 428 -28.37 -6.01 -4.24
N THR A 429 -28.97 -5.06 -4.96
CA THR A 429 -28.43 -3.70 -5.16
C THR A 429 -28.39 -2.91 -3.85
N TYR A 430 -29.24 -3.29 -2.89
CA TYR A 430 -29.33 -2.67 -1.57
C TYR A 430 -28.91 -3.64 -0.47
N LEU A 431 -28.41 -3.07 0.61
CA LEU A 431 -28.41 -3.71 1.93
C LEU A 431 -29.51 -3.05 2.78
N ILE A 432 -29.91 -3.74 3.85
CA ILE A 432 -30.92 -3.26 4.79
C ILE A 432 -30.24 -2.97 6.12
N ILE A 433 -30.51 -1.81 6.70
CA ILE A 433 -30.33 -1.54 8.13
C ILE A 433 -31.69 -1.73 8.82
N GLY A 434 -31.74 -2.52 9.89
CA GLY A 434 -32.96 -2.89 10.62
C GLY A 434 -33.23 -4.39 10.57
N PRO A 435 -34.49 -4.83 10.72
CA PRO A 435 -35.76 -4.07 10.68
C PRO A 435 -36.09 -3.29 11.97
N PHE A 436 -37.05 -2.36 11.87
CA PHE A 436 -37.55 -1.53 12.99
C PHE A 436 -39.07 -1.47 13.03
N SER A 437 -39.67 -1.71 14.20
CA SER A 437 -41.13 -1.65 14.35
C SER A 437 -41.70 -0.23 14.33
N LYS A 438 -40.88 0.78 14.65
CA LYS A 438 -41.27 2.21 14.69
C LYS A 438 -40.50 3.02 13.65
N LYS A 439 -41.22 3.89 12.93
CA LYS A 439 -40.63 4.85 11.99
C LYS A 439 -39.58 5.75 12.65
N SER A 440 -39.85 6.23 13.86
CA SER A 440 -38.92 7.09 14.61
C SER A 440 -37.56 6.44 14.91
N THR A 441 -37.54 5.11 15.14
CA THR A 441 -36.27 4.39 15.30
C THR A 441 -35.48 4.35 14.00
N ALA A 442 -36.15 4.14 12.86
CA ALA A 442 -35.51 4.20 11.55
C ALA A 442 -34.96 5.61 11.24
N GLU A 443 -35.71 6.65 11.59
CA GLU A 443 -35.28 8.06 11.47
C GLU A 443 -34.05 8.37 12.34
N ASN A 444 -34.03 7.87 13.59
CA ASN A 444 -32.87 8.02 14.47
C ASN A 444 -31.63 7.29 13.92
N VAL A 445 -31.80 6.11 13.33
CA VAL A 445 -30.70 5.40 12.64
C VAL A 445 -30.21 6.20 11.45
N VAL A 446 -31.11 6.76 10.64
CA VAL A 446 -30.71 7.64 9.53
C VAL A 446 -29.92 8.84 10.06
N SER A 447 -30.38 9.51 11.13
CA SER A 447 -29.65 10.63 11.75
C SER A 447 -28.21 10.25 12.10
N TYR A 448 -28.01 9.05 12.66
CA TYR A 448 -26.68 8.54 12.98
C TYR A 448 -25.82 8.30 11.74
N THR A 449 -26.38 7.69 10.69
CA THR A 449 -25.65 7.48 9.41
C THR A 449 -25.30 8.78 8.69
N GLN A 450 -25.89 9.92 9.07
CA GLN A 450 -25.61 11.24 8.49
C GLN A 450 -24.59 12.05 9.32
N THR A 451 -23.92 11.44 10.29
CA THR A 451 -22.85 12.08 11.07
C THR A 451 -21.49 11.93 10.37
N LYS A 452 -20.60 12.92 10.52
CA LYS A 452 -19.21 12.79 10.05
C LYS A 452 -18.48 11.67 10.79
N PHE A 453 -18.78 11.48 12.07
CA PHE A 453 -18.29 10.38 12.89
C PHE A 453 -18.56 9.01 12.23
N PHE A 454 -19.79 8.76 11.79
CA PHE A 454 -20.15 7.52 11.09
C PHE A 454 -19.31 7.33 9.81
N HIS A 455 -19.20 8.38 9.01
CA HIS A 455 -18.47 8.34 7.74
C HIS A 455 -16.96 8.15 7.92
N LEU A 456 -16.36 8.74 8.95
CA LEU A 456 -14.96 8.46 9.31
C LEU A 456 -14.74 6.97 9.52
N LEU A 457 -15.53 6.35 10.41
CA LEU A 457 -15.37 4.94 10.78
C LEU A 457 -15.61 3.98 9.61
N VAL A 458 -16.57 4.31 8.74
CA VAL A 458 -16.79 3.60 7.48
C VAL A 458 -15.57 3.72 6.56
N ALA A 459 -15.00 4.91 6.42
CA ALA A 459 -13.88 5.17 5.53
C ALA A 459 -12.57 4.48 5.96
N LEU A 460 -12.44 4.08 7.23
CA LEU A 460 -11.29 3.28 7.70
C LEU A 460 -11.23 1.89 7.06
N ILE A 461 -12.35 1.38 6.53
CA ILE A 461 -12.43 0.06 5.86
C ILE A 461 -12.82 0.21 4.38
N LYS A 462 -13.63 1.22 4.03
CA LYS A 462 -14.16 1.39 2.68
C LYS A 462 -13.10 1.93 1.71
N LEU A 463 -12.47 1.02 0.97
CA LEU A 463 -11.42 1.35 0.00
C LEU A 463 -11.91 1.57 -1.44
N THR A 464 -13.12 1.11 -1.77
CA THR A 464 -13.70 1.22 -3.12
C THR A 464 -15.18 1.58 -3.02
N GLN A 465 -15.85 1.70 -4.17
CA GLN A 465 -17.32 1.91 -4.20
C GLN A 465 -18.11 0.77 -3.52
N ASN A 466 -17.58 -0.45 -3.46
CA ASN A 466 -18.30 -1.59 -2.91
C ASN A 466 -18.32 -1.54 -1.36
N ALA A 467 -19.50 -1.32 -0.79
CA ALA A 467 -19.76 -1.16 0.63
C ALA A 467 -20.64 -2.30 1.17
N MET A 468 -20.08 -3.50 1.18
CA MET A 468 -20.73 -4.66 1.80
C MET A 468 -20.79 -4.53 3.32
N LYS A 469 -21.63 -5.33 3.99
CA LYS A 469 -21.81 -5.37 5.46
C LYS A 469 -20.52 -5.17 6.28
N LYS A 470 -19.42 -5.81 5.89
CA LYS A 470 -18.12 -5.72 6.58
C LYS A 470 -17.55 -4.30 6.67
N VAL A 471 -17.84 -3.43 5.70
CA VAL A 471 -17.36 -2.04 5.68
C VAL A 471 -17.81 -1.24 6.91
N TYR A 472 -18.89 -1.66 7.56
CA TYR A 472 -19.44 -1.01 8.74
C TYR A 472 -18.94 -1.65 10.06
N SER A 473 -17.89 -2.48 10.04
CA SER A 473 -17.48 -3.26 11.23
C SER A 473 -16.95 -2.40 12.37
N PHE A 474 -16.27 -1.29 12.06
CA PHE A 474 -15.79 -0.33 13.05
C PHE A 474 -16.86 0.66 13.54
N VAL A 475 -18.02 0.69 12.91
CA VAL A 475 -19.12 1.56 13.34
C VAL A 475 -19.77 0.95 14.59
N PRO A 476 -19.83 1.67 15.73
CA PRO A 476 -20.43 1.16 16.95
C PRO A 476 -21.97 1.28 16.95
N MET A 477 -22.63 0.28 17.52
CA MET A 477 -24.08 0.32 17.78
C MET A 477 -24.42 1.41 18.79
N GLN A 478 -25.45 2.20 18.48
CA GLN A 478 -25.96 3.23 19.39
C GLN A 478 -27.36 2.88 19.90
N ASP A 479 -27.82 3.62 20.91
CA ASP A 479 -29.22 3.59 21.34
C ASP A 479 -30.08 4.43 20.38
N PHE A 480 -30.87 3.78 19.55
CA PHE A 480 -31.74 4.43 18.55
C PHE A 480 -33.14 4.78 19.09
N THR A 481 -33.35 4.72 20.41
CA THR A 481 -34.51 5.40 21.03
C THR A 481 -34.38 6.92 20.96
N LEU A 482 -33.16 7.43 20.75
CA LEU A 482 -32.82 8.85 20.61
C LEU A 482 -32.07 9.14 19.30
N PRO A 483 -32.15 10.38 18.77
CA PRO A 483 -31.36 10.80 17.62
C PRO A 483 -29.91 11.10 18.02
N TRP A 484 -28.98 10.87 17.09
CA TRP A 484 -27.54 11.10 17.25
C TRP A 484 -27.05 12.23 16.35
N THR A 485 -26.16 13.05 16.89
CA THR A 485 -25.46 14.11 16.18
C THR A 485 -23.96 13.96 16.40
N ASP A 486 -23.14 14.62 15.58
CA ASP A 486 -21.69 14.62 15.73
C ASP A 486 -21.29 15.10 17.14
N GLU A 487 -21.92 16.16 17.68
CA GLU A 487 -21.60 16.69 19.01
C GLU A 487 -21.85 15.67 20.13
N LYS A 488 -22.96 14.93 20.06
CA LYS A 488 -23.26 13.87 21.04
C LYS A 488 -22.26 12.72 20.96
N LEU A 489 -21.86 12.33 19.75
CA LEU A 489 -20.89 11.26 19.54
C LEU A 489 -19.50 11.68 20.01
N TYR A 490 -19.06 12.89 19.64
CA TYR A 490 -17.78 13.44 20.06
C TYR A 490 -17.67 13.51 21.59
N ALA A 491 -18.71 13.99 22.26
CA ALA A 491 -18.78 14.01 23.72
C ALA A 491 -18.76 12.59 24.32
N LYS A 492 -19.55 11.66 23.75
CA LYS A 492 -19.64 10.27 24.23
C LYS A 492 -18.30 9.54 24.19
N TYR A 493 -17.53 9.70 23.11
CA TYR A 493 -16.22 9.03 22.96
C TYR A 493 -15.05 9.86 23.47
N GLY A 494 -15.30 11.05 24.04
CA GLY A 494 -14.24 11.92 24.56
C GLY A 494 -13.23 12.33 23.49
N LEU A 495 -13.72 12.74 22.32
CA LEU A 495 -12.84 13.21 21.24
C LEU A 495 -12.24 14.57 21.59
N THR A 496 -10.95 14.76 21.28
CA THR A 496 -10.26 16.03 21.50
C THR A 496 -10.60 17.04 20.39
N VAL A 497 -10.28 18.31 20.62
CA VAL A 497 -10.49 19.37 19.62
C VAL A 497 -9.72 19.07 18.33
N GLU A 498 -8.51 18.52 18.44
CA GLU A 498 -7.66 18.15 17.31
C GLU A 498 -8.25 16.96 16.53
N GLU A 499 -8.79 15.96 17.22
CA GLU A 499 -9.46 14.83 16.59
C GLU A 499 -10.74 15.26 15.86
N ILE A 500 -11.52 16.17 16.47
CA ILE A 500 -12.72 16.73 15.83
C ILE A 500 -12.32 17.54 14.59
N ALA A 501 -11.31 18.40 14.69
CA ALA A 501 -10.79 19.16 13.55
C ALA A 501 -10.25 18.24 12.43
N PHE A 502 -9.65 17.10 12.80
CA PHE A 502 -9.24 16.08 11.85
C PHE A 502 -10.46 15.49 11.12
N ILE A 503 -11.51 15.07 11.84
CA ILE A 503 -12.75 14.57 11.22
C ILE A 503 -13.34 15.61 10.27
N ASP A 504 -13.43 16.86 10.70
CA ASP A 504 -14.01 17.95 9.93
C ASP A 504 -13.20 18.30 8.67
N SER A 505 -11.87 18.17 8.72
CA SER A 505 -11.03 18.41 7.55
C SER A 505 -11.07 17.26 6.53
N MET A 506 -11.31 16.03 7.00
CA MET A 506 -11.30 14.82 6.17
C MET A 506 -12.67 14.45 5.59
N ILE A 507 -13.75 14.70 6.32
CA ILE A 507 -15.11 14.29 5.95
C ILE A 507 -15.94 15.51 5.56
N ARG A 508 -16.38 15.53 4.30
CA ARG A 508 -17.22 16.59 3.75
C ARG A 508 -18.64 16.07 3.53
N PRO A 509 -19.64 16.60 4.24
CA PRO A 509 -21.04 16.36 3.89
C PRO A 509 -21.31 16.76 2.45
N MET A 510 -22.16 16.01 1.75
CA MET A 510 -22.70 16.51 0.49
C MET A 510 -23.56 17.74 0.80
N GLU A 511 -23.29 18.87 0.12
CA GLU A 511 -24.28 19.92 -0.02
C GLU A 511 -25.46 19.30 -0.76
N LEU A 512 -26.56 19.05 -0.05
CA LEU A 512 -27.82 18.74 -0.68
C LEU A 512 -28.29 20.05 -1.31
N GLU A 513 -28.22 20.16 -2.64
CA GLU A 513 -29.00 21.17 -3.36
C GLU A 513 -30.46 20.98 -2.91
N GLN A 514 -30.99 21.97 -2.19
CA GLN A 514 -32.34 21.96 -1.62
C GLN A 514 -33.41 21.97 -2.71
#